data_AF-A0A7Z9T0Y6-F1
#
_entry.id   AF-A0A7Z9T0Y6-F1
#
_cell.length_a   1.000
_cell.length_b   1.000
_cell.length_c   1.000
_cell.angle_alpha   90.00
_cell.angle_beta   90.00
_cell.angle_gamma   90.00
#
_symmetry.space_group_name_H-M   'P 1'
#
loop_
_entity.id
_entity.type
_entity.pdbx_description
1 polymer ?
#
loop_
_entity_poly.entity_id
_entity_poly.type
_entity_poly.pdbx_seq_one_letter_code
_entity_poly.pdbx_strand_id
1 'polypeptide(L)'
;MSPQSTQSEKIALRKTIGKSLLLPGLGEFSIGENRRGRFFIRNEMGFWLLLAGSLWSVSGDDSRLRAYAIRYAGADLSGKDEQFLVNMSTYEDMDAYNSYQQRARSPFDTYSSEAGYDWSWKSEDRRLIYRDYLIRRDQARSVASFTIGGMILNRILSAMDVVSLSRKRVLDAEVQQTPEGVEFRLNFRF
;
A
#
# COMPACT_ATOMS: atom_id res chain seq x y z
N MET A 1 -22.39 37.04 -20.36
CA MET A 1 -21.82 35.70 -20.09
C MET A 1 -22.97 34.76 -19.80
N SER A 2 -23.22 33.75 -20.65
CA SER A 2 -24.36 32.84 -20.47
C SER A 2 -24.00 31.71 -19.48
N PRO A 3 -24.88 31.36 -18.54
CA PRO A 3 -24.62 30.37 -17.48
C PRO A 3 -24.19 28.98 -18.00
N GLN A 4 -24.47 28.65 -19.26
CA GLN A 4 -24.15 27.36 -19.88
C GLN A 4 -22.63 27.14 -20.09
N SER A 5 -21.86 28.20 -20.38
CA SER A 5 -20.40 28.12 -20.61
C SER A 5 -19.65 27.65 -19.35
N THR A 6 -19.93 28.27 -18.20
CA THR A 6 -19.31 27.99 -16.90
C THR A 6 -19.68 26.60 -16.36
N GLN A 7 -20.87 26.08 -16.72
CA GLN A 7 -21.30 24.74 -16.30
C GLN A 7 -20.57 23.65 -17.09
N SER A 8 -20.40 23.83 -18.40
CA SER A 8 -19.67 22.89 -19.27
C SER A 8 -18.21 22.72 -18.82
N GLU A 9 -17.55 23.83 -18.48
CA GLU A 9 -16.16 23.85 -18.02
C GLU A 9 -15.96 23.10 -16.70
N LYS A 10 -16.85 23.32 -15.73
CA LYS A 10 -16.83 22.59 -14.45
C LYS A 10 -17.00 21.09 -14.65
N ILE A 11 -17.83 20.67 -15.61
CA ILE A 11 -18.04 19.26 -15.94
C ILE A 11 -16.77 18.67 -16.57
N ALA A 12 -16.13 19.39 -17.50
CA ALA A 12 -14.87 18.96 -18.12
C ALA A 12 -13.74 18.81 -17.09
N LEU A 13 -13.61 19.77 -16.17
CA LEU A 13 -12.64 19.70 -15.07
C LEU A 13 -12.89 18.50 -14.16
N ARG A 14 -14.15 18.27 -13.74
CA ARG A 14 -14.52 17.11 -12.92
C ARG A 14 -14.19 15.78 -13.60
N LYS A 15 -14.46 15.67 -14.91
CA LYS A 15 -14.08 14.50 -15.70
C LYS A 15 -12.57 14.28 -15.72
N THR A 16 -11.80 15.36 -15.86
CA THR A 16 -10.33 15.32 -15.89
C THR A 16 -9.74 14.88 -14.55
N ILE A 17 -10.25 15.42 -13.44
CA ILE A 17 -9.87 14.99 -12.08
C ILE A 17 -10.23 13.53 -11.85
N GLY A 18 -11.44 13.11 -12.26
CA GLY A 18 -11.89 11.73 -12.14
C GLY A 18 -10.96 10.74 -12.83
N LYS A 19 -10.41 11.11 -14.00
CA LYS A 19 -9.40 10.29 -14.69
C LYS A 19 -8.14 10.09 -13.84
N SER A 20 -7.59 11.14 -13.23
CA SER A 20 -6.39 11.04 -12.37
C SER A 20 -6.63 10.28 -11.07
N LEU A 21 -7.86 10.32 -10.53
CA LEU A 21 -8.24 9.50 -9.37
C LEU A 21 -8.34 8.01 -9.71
N LEU A 22 -8.86 7.69 -10.90
CA LEU A 22 -8.93 6.30 -11.38
C LEU A 22 -7.53 5.75 -11.66
N LEU A 23 -6.75 6.48 -12.46
CA LEU A 23 -5.38 6.13 -12.79
C LEU A 23 -4.52 7.40 -12.82
N PRO A 24 -3.57 7.53 -11.88
CA PRO A 24 -2.69 8.68 -11.81
C PRO A 24 -2.00 8.96 -13.15
N GLY A 25 -2.04 10.20 -13.61
CA GLY A 25 -1.48 10.64 -14.88
C GLY A 25 -2.45 10.75 -16.05
N LEU A 26 -3.63 10.11 -16.02
CA LEU A 26 -4.60 10.18 -17.12
C LEU A 26 -5.22 11.57 -17.31
N GLY A 27 -5.48 12.29 -16.22
CA GLY A 27 -6.00 13.65 -16.31
C GLY A 27 -4.99 14.60 -16.93
N GLU A 28 -3.72 14.48 -16.53
CA GLU A 28 -2.58 15.22 -17.06
C GLU A 28 -2.39 14.94 -18.55
N PHE A 29 -2.46 13.68 -18.98
CA PHE A 29 -2.46 13.33 -20.40
C PHE A 29 -3.65 13.92 -21.15
N SER A 30 -4.84 13.92 -20.55
CA SER A 30 -6.04 14.43 -21.22
C SER A 30 -6.04 15.95 -21.42
N ILE A 31 -5.21 16.67 -20.66
CA ILE A 31 -4.92 18.08 -20.93
C ILE A 31 -3.63 18.22 -21.76
N GLY A 32 -2.83 17.18 -21.98
CA GLY A 32 -1.61 17.25 -22.82
C GLY A 32 -0.32 17.52 -22.03
N GLU A 33 -0.38 17.44 -20.71
CA GLU A 33 0.78 17.50 -19.80
C GLU A 33 1.52 16.16 -19.76
N ASN A 34 2.09 15.77 -20.90
CA ASN A 34 2.67 14.44 -21.12
C ASN A 34 3.82 14.10 -20.16
N ARG A 35 4.66 15.09 -19.79
CA ARG A 35 5.77 14.86 -18.87
C ARG A 35 5.29 14.52 -17.46
N ARG A 36 4.27 15.23 -16.97
CA ARG A 36 3.68 15.00 -15.64
C ARG A 36 2.84 13.72 -15.62
N GLY A 37 2.06 13.47 -16.67
CA GLY A 37 1.33 12.21 -16.84
C GLY A 37 2.24 10.99 -16.79
N ARG A 38 3.39 11.02 -17.49
CA ARG A 38 4.38 9.92 -17.45
C ARG A 38 4.98 9.71 -16.06
N PHE A 39 5.18 10.78 -15.30
CA PHE A 39 5.69 10.67 -13.92
C PHE A 39 4.71 9.88 -13.05
N PHE A 40 3.43 10.24 -13.05
CA PHE A 40 2.42 9.55 -12.23
C PHE A 40 2.20 8.09 -12.64
N ILE A 41 2.14 7.79 -13.94
CA ILE A 41 2.02 6.40 -14.42
C ILE A 41 3.24 5.55 -14.02
N ARG A 42 4.47 6.08 -14.13
CA ARG A 42 5.67 5.33 -13.74
C ARG A 42 5.69 4.99 -12.25
N ASN A 43 5.30 5.95 -11.40
CA ASN A 43 5.17 5.71 -9.97
C ASN A 43 4.07 4.68 -9.68
N GLU A 44 2.91 4.79 -10.34
CA GLU A 44 1.82 3.84 -10.18
C GLU A 44 2.26 2.41 -10.56
N MET A 45 2.97 2.25 -11.67
CA MET A 45 3.54 0.96 -12.09
C MET A 45 4.56 0.43 -11.05
N GLY A 46 5.41 1.30 -10.52
CA GLY A 46 6.35 0.95 -9.45
C GLY A 46 5.64 0.45 -8.19
N PHE A 47 4.56 1.12 -7.78
CA PHE A 47 3.76 0.67 -6.64
C PHE A 47 3.07 -0.67 -6.91
N TRP A 48 2.51 -0.89 -8.11
CA TRP A 48 1.92 -2.20 -8.45
C TRP A 48 2.94 -3.33 -8.40
N LEU A 49 4.16 -3.10 -8.91
CA LEU A 49 5.25 -4.09 -8.84
C LEU A 49 5.66 -4.37 -7.39
N LEU A 50 5.79 -3.31 -6.57
CA LEU A 50 6.12 -3.45 -5.16
C LEU A 50 5.03 -4.20 -4.38
N LEU A 51 3.75 -3.89 -4.65
CA LEU A 51 2.62 -4.56 -4.05
C LEU A 51 2.60 -6.04 -4.43
N ALA A 52 2.72 -6.36 -5.72
CA ALA A 52 2.77 -7.73 -6.20
C ALA A 52 3.94 -8.52 -5.58
N GLY A 53 5.13 -7.93 -5.54
CA GLY A 53 6.31 -8.54 -4.91
C GLY A 53 6.10 -8.79 -3.42
N SER A 54 5.54 -7.83 -2.69
CA SER A 54 5.26 -7.97 -1.25
C SER A 54 4.23 -9.07 -0.97
N LEU A 55 3.13 -9.13 -1.73
CA LEU A 55 2.10 -10.18 -1.58
C LEU A 55 2.64 -11.57 -1.90
N TRP A 56 3.53 -11.69 -2.89
CA TRP A 56 4.22 -12.95 -3.17
C TRP A 56 5.16 -13.34 -2.03
N SER A 57 5.93 -12.40 -1.46
CA SER A 57 6.77 -12.69 -0.29
C SER A 57 5.93 -13.18 0.90
N VAL A 58 4.79 -12.53 1.17
CA VAL A 58 3.86 -12.93 2.24
C VAL A 58 3.38 -14.36 2.04
N SER A 59 2.92 -14.73 0.84
CA SER A 59 2.42 -16.09 0.58
C SER A 59 3.52 -17.15 0.66
N GLY A 60 4.73 -16.82 0.19
CA GLY A 60 5.90 -17.68 0.27
C GLY A 60 6.31 -17.95 1.72
N ASP A 61 6.44 -16.90 2.54
CA ASP A 61 6.83 -17.05 3.93
C ASP A 61 5.73 -17.68 4.80
N ASP A 62 4.45 -17.42 4.52
CA ASP A 62 3.34 -18.11 5.21
C ASP A 62 3.40 -19.62 4.96
N SER A 63 3.64 -20.03 3.71
CA SER A 63 3.80 -21.45 3.34
C SER A 63 5.00 -22.10 4.02
N ARG A 64 6.16 -21.40 4.04
CA ARG A 64 7.37 -21.87 4.74
C ARG A 64 7.12 -22.02 6.23
N LEU A 65 6.50 -21.01 6.84
CA LEU A 65 6.19 -20.97 8.26
C LEU A 65 5.31 -22.17 8.67
N ARG A 66 4.22 -22.44 7.93
CA ARG A 66 3.32 -23.59 8.16
C ARG A 66 4.05 -24.92 8.03
N ALA A 67 4.75 -25.13 6.92
CA ALA A 67 5.47 -26.39 6.68
C ALA A 67 6.58 -26.62 7.73
N TYR A 68 7.23 -25.54 8.16
CA TYR A 68 8.31 -25.61 9.14
C TYR A 68 7.79 -25.92 10.55
N ALA A 69 6.70 -25.30 10.97
CA ALA A 69 6.01 -25.59 12.24
C ALA A 69 5.58 -27.06 12.32
N ILE A 70 4.92 -27.58 11.29
CA ILE A 70 4.52 -29.00 11.24
C ILE A 70 5.75 -29.91 11.39
N ARG A 71 6.82 -29.63 10.63
CA ARG A 71 8.00 -30.51 10.57
C ARG A 71 8.86 -30.52 11.83
N TYR A 72 9.02 -29.35 12.48
CA TYR A 72 9.98 -29.16 13.56
C TYR A 72 9.35 -28.86 14.93
N ALA A 73 8.05 -28.56 14.98
CA ALA A 73 7.30 -28.37 16.22
C ALA A 73 6.08 -29.30 16.36
N GLY A 74 5.71 -30.05 15.32
CA GLY A 74 4.51 -30.90 15.34
C GLY A 74 3.20 -30.13 15.33
N ALA A 75 3.23 -28.82 15.10
CA ALA A 75 2.07 -27.94 15.25
C ALA A 75 1.33 -27.74 13.92
N ASP A 76 0.01 -27.89 13.95
CA ASP A 76 -0.88 -27.50 12.85
C ASP A 76 -1.35 -26.05 13.05
N LEU A 77 -1.04 -25.20 12.07
CA LEU A 77 -1.40 -23.77 12.09
C LEU A 77 -2.72 -23.48 11.37
N SER A 78 -3.44 -24.51 10.94
CA SER A 78 -4.72 -24.36 10.23
C SER A 78 -5.78 -23.78 11.17
N GLY A 79 -6.39 -22.67 10.75
CA GLY A 79 -7.41 -21.98 11.54
C GLY A 79 -6.90 -21.32 12.83
N LYS A 80 -5.58 -21.30 13.08
CA LYS A 80 -4.99 -20.61 14.23
C LYS A 80 -4.79 -19.13 13.93
N ASP A 81 -4.91 -18.32 14.97
CA ASP A 81 -4.77 -16.88 14.87
C ASP A 81 -3.32 -16.42 14.88
N GLU A 82 -3.09 -15.14 14.60
CA GLU A 82 -1.76 -14.55 14.55
C GLU A 82 -1.05 -14.60 15.92
N GLN A 83 -1.82 -14.49 17.01
CA GLN A 83 -1.26 -14.52 18.35
C GLN A 83 -0.64 -15.89 18.66
N PHE A 84 -1.26 -16.99 18.23
CA PHE A 84 -0.67 -18.32 18.35
C PHE A 84 0.67 -18.43 17.63
N LEU A 85 0.76 -17.91 16.41
CA LEU A 85 2.00 -17.91 15.62
C LEU A 85 3.12 -17.15 16.35
N VAL A 86 2.79 -15.99 16.94
CA VAL A 86 3.72 -15.18 17.74
C VAL A 86 4.14 -15.92 19.02
N ASN A 87 3.20 -16.55 19.71
CA ASN A 87 3.46 -17.33 20.92
C ASN A 87 4.42 -18.49 20.63
N MET A 88 4.18 -19.24 19.56
CA MET A 88 5.11 -20.29 19.09
C MET A 88 6.50 -19.74 18.77
N SER A 89 6.62 -18.52 18.24
CA SER A 89 7.93 -17.92 17.96
C SER A 89 8.71 -17.57 19.23
N THR A 90 8.01 -17.43 20.36
CA THR A 90 8.55 -16.94 21.63
C THR A 90 8.89 -18.09 22.57
N TYR A 91 8.00 -19.07 22.72
CA TYR A 91 8.11 -20.14 23.70
C TYR A 91 8.53 -21.48 23.06
N GLU A 92 9.30 -22.27 23.79
CA GLU A 92 9.81 -23.56 23.34
C GLU A 92 8.69 -24.59 23.09
N ASP A 93 7.66 -24.57 23.92
CA ASP A 93 6.50 -25.45 23.82
C ASP A 93 5.24 -24.80 24.43
N MET A 94 4.12 -25.51 24.29
CA MET A 94 2.83 -25.08 24.81
C MET A 94 2.81 -24.95 26.35
N ASP A 95 3.48 -25.86 27.05
CA ASP A 95 3.50 -25.88 28.51
C ASP A 95 4.29 -24.70 29.08
N ALA A 96 5.37 -24.29 28.42
CA ALA A 96 6.15 -23.11 28.76
C ALA A 96 5.31 -21.83 28.66
N TYR A 97 4.50 -21.70 27.59
CA TYR A 97 3.55 -20.61 27.43
C TYR A 97 2.47 -20.64 28.51
N ASN A 98 1.81 -21.78 28.71
CA ASN A 98 0.73 -21.93 29.69
C ASN A 98 1.22 -21.65 31.12
N SER A 99 2.41 -22.14 31.46
CA SER A 99 3.06 -21.88 32.75
C SER A 99 3.36 -20.39 32.95
N TYR A 100 3.75 -19.68 31.89
CA TYR A 100 3.91 -18.23 31.93
C TYR A 100 2.58 -17.52 32.21
N GLN A 101 1.51 -17.89 31.52
CA GLN A 101 0.18 -17.29 31.71
C GLN A 101 -0.38 -17.51 33.11
N GLN A 102 -0.17 -18.71 33.67
CA GLN A 102 -0.55 -19.01 35.06
C GLN A 102 0.18 -18.10 36.06
N ARG A 103 1.49 -17.88 35.88
CA ARG A 103 2.27 -16.94 36.71
C ARG A 103 1.83 -15.49 36.52
N ALA A 104 1.43 -15.13 35.30
CA ALA A 104 0.92 -13.80 34.96
C ALA A 104 -0.52 -13.54 35.46
N ARG A 105 -1.18 -14.53 36.10
CA ARG A 105 -2.59 -14.47 36.54
C ARG A 105 -3.59 -14.31 35.40
N SER A 106 -3.26 -14.85 34.22
CA SER A 106 -4.13 -14.95 33.04
C SER A 106 -4.46 -16.41 32.69
N PRO A 107 -5.06 -17.20 33.61
CA PRO A 107 -5.27 -18.64 33.40
C PRO A 107 -6.21 -18.96 32.23
N PHE A 108 -7.07 -18.01 31.83
CA PHE A 108 -8.01 -18.16 30.72
C PHE A 108 -7.36 -17.93 29.35
N ASP A 109 -6.13 -17.42 29.30
CA ASP A 109 -5.37 -17.17 28.06
C ASP A 109 -4.39 -18.32 27.74
N THR A 110 -4.78 -19.56 28.07
CA THR A 110 -3.98 -20.78 27.89
C THR A 110 -4.45 -21.60 26.68
N TYR A 111 -3.57 -22.45 26.18
CA TYR A 111 -3.85 -23.39 25.09
C TYR A 111 -4.07 -24.81 25.61
N SER A 112 -4.87 -25.60 24.89
CA SER A 112 -5.13 -27.01 25.22
C SER A 112 -4.82 -27.94 24.04
N SER A 113 -4.31 -29.13 24.37
CA SER A 113 -4.09 -30.20 23.40
C SER A 113 -5.38 -30.69 22.74
N GLU A 114 -6.48 -30.73 23.50
CA GLU A 114 -7.81 -31.13 23.00
C GLU A 114 -8.29 -30.21 21.85
N ALA A 115 -7.88 -28.94 21.87
CA ALA A 115 -8.18 -27.98 20.80
C ALA A 115 -7.08 -27.93 19.71
N GLY A 116 -6.13 -28.86 19.73
CA GLY A 116 -5.07 -29.02 18.74
C GLY A 116 -4.12 -27.83 18.71
N TYR A 117 -3.74 -27.30 19.87
CA TYR A 117 -2.74 -26.23 19.99
C TYR A 117 -1.36 -26.76 20.37
N ASP A 118 -1.11 -28.06 20.32
CA ASP A 118 0.18 -28.64 20.70
C ASP A 118 1.32 -28.12 19.81
N TRP A 119 2.40 -27.68 20.46
CA TRP A 119 3.70 -27.51 19.81
C TRP A 119 4.82 -27.80 20.79
N SER A 120 5.94 -28.30 20.27
CA SER A 120 7.21 -28.40 20.98
C SER A 120 8.36 -28.34 20.00
N TRP A 121 9.17 -27.28 20.07
CA TRP A 121 10.30 -27.08 19.18
C TRP A 121 11.42 -28.07 19.49
N LYS A 122 11.95 -28.73 18.46
CA LYS A 122 13.11 -29.65 18.61
C LYS A 122 14.38 -28.99 19.15
N SER A 123 14.53 -27.68 18.97
CA SER A 123 15.61 -26.87 19.56
C SER A 123 15.31 -25.37 19.42
N GLU A 124 16.03 -24.55 20.19
CA GLU A 124 15.96 -23.09 20.07
C GLU A 124 16.29 -22.60 18.65
N ASP A 125 17.33 -23.13 18.00
CA ASP A 125 17.68 -22.77 16.62
C ASP A 125 16.52 -22.98 15.65
N ARG A 126 15.75 -24.07 15.83
CA ARG A 126 14.57 -24.32 14.99
C ARG A 126 13.49 -23.27 15.22
N ARG A 127 13.21 -22.92 16.48
CA ARG A 127 12.28 -21.85 16.83
C ARG A 127 12.71 -20.50 16.26
N LEU A 128 14.00 -20.17 16.29
CA LEU A 128 14.52 -18.92 15.73
C LEU A 128 14.37 -18.85 14.20
N ILE A 129 14.58 -19.95 13.49
CA ILE A 129 14.31 -20.02 12.03
C ILE A 129 12.82 -19.81 11.74
N TYR A 130 11.92 -20.41 12.53
CA TYR A 130 10.49 -20.16 12.40
C TYR A 130 10.14 -18.68 12.63
N ARG A 131 10.70 -18.09 13.69
CA ARG A 131 10.53 -16.66 14.01
C ARG A 131 11.02 -15.75 12.87
N ASP A 132 12.10 -16.12 12.21
CA ASP A 132 12.64 -15.38 11.06
C ASP A 132 11.67 -15.39 9.86
N TYR A 133 11.01 -16.53 9.56
CA TYR A 133 9.92 -16.54 8.56
C TYR A 133 8.76 -15.66 8.97
N LEU A 134 8.36 -15.70 10.25
CA LEU A 134 7.26 -14.88 10.78
C LEU A 134 7.56 -13.39 10.60
N ILE A 135 8.75 -12.95 11.02
CA ILE A 135 9.18 -11.55 10.91
C ILE A 135 9.24 -11.11 9.44
N ARG A 136 9.82 -11.91 8.54
CA ARG A 136 9.89 -11.56 7.11
C ARG A 136 8.51 -11.43 6.48
N ARG A 137 7.59 -12.35 6.80
CA ARG A 137 6.20 -12.28 6.34
C ARG A 137 5.52 -11.01 6.83
N ASP A 138 5.67 -10.66 8.10
CA ASP A 138 5.01 -9.50 8.69
C ASP A 138 5.60 -8.18 8.17
N GLN A 139 6.92 -8.12 7.97
CA GLN A 139 7.57 -7.01 7.27
C GLN A 139 7.02 -6.85 5.85
N ALA A 140 6.87 -7.94 5.09
CA ALA A 140 6.29 -7.89 3.76
C ALA A 140 4.82 -7.43 3.77
N ARG A 141 4.02 -7.85 4.77
CA ARG A 141 2.65 -7.34 4.97
C ARG A 141 2.65 -5.84 5.24
N SER A 142 3.56 -5.34 6.08
CA SER A 142 3.70 -3.90 6.32
C SER A 142 4.07 -3.15 5.03
N VAL A 143 5.02 -3.66 4.24
CA VAL A 143 5.39 -3.07 2.94
C VAL A 143 4.18 -3.01 2.00
N ALA A 144 3.37 -4.07 1.93
CA ALA A 144 2.14 -4.08 1.14
C ALA A 144 1.17 -2.97 1.57
N SER A 145 0.91 -2.84 2.87
CA SER A 145 0.03 -1.83 3.43
C SER A 145 0.52 -0.40 3.17
N PHE A 146 1.81 -0.13 3.37
CA PHE A 146 2.40 1.17 3.05
C PHE A 146 2.37 1.48 1.55
N THR A 147 2.55 0.46 0.71
CA THR A 147 2.45 0.58 -0.75
C THR A 147 1.04 1.01 -1.17
N ILE A 148 0.00 0.39 -0.61
CA ILE A 148 -1.40 0.78 -0.85
C ILE A 148 -1.63 2.24 -0.39
N GLY A 149 -1.11 2.64 0.77
CA GLY A 149 -1.16 4.03 1.22
C GLY A 149 -0.49 5.00 0.24
N GLY A 150 0.69 4.64 -0.27
CA GLY A 150 1.42 5.39 -1.29
C GLY A 150 0.65 5.52 -2.61
N MET A 151 -0.02 4.46 -3.04
CA MET A 151 -0.89 4.45 -4.23
C MET A 151 -2.07 5.40 -4.09
N ILE A 152 -2.70 5.47 -2.91
CA ILE A 152 -3.79 6.41 -2.63
C ILE A 152 -3.24 7.85 -2.65
N LEU A 153 -2.10 8.09 -2.00
CA LEU A 153 -1.46 9.40 -2.00
C LEU A 153 -1.09 9.85 -3.43
N ASN A 154 -0.55 8.95 -4.25
CA ASN A 154 -0.21 9.20 -5.65
C ASN A 154 -1.43 9.68 -6.46
N ARG A 155 -2.61 9.08 -6.24
CA ARG A 155 -3.89 9.50 -6.84
C ARG A 155 -4.30 10.89 -6.41
N ILE A 156 -4.21 11.20 -5.12
CA ILE A 156 -4.54 12.52 -4.58
C ILE A 156 -3.62 13.58 -5.20
N LEU A 157 -2.32 13.34 -5.23
CA LEU A 157 -1.34 14.27 -5.78
C LEU A 157 -1.55 14.50 -7.30
N SER A 158 -1.85 13.44 -8.06
CA SER A 158 -2.19 13.55 -9.49
C SER A 158 -3.46 14.37 -9.71
N ALA A 159 -4.51 14.12 -8.92
CA ALA A 159 -5.74 14.91 -8.98
C ALA A 159 -5.48 16.40 -8.66
N MET A 160 -4.69 16.69 -7.63
CA MET A 160 -4.30 18.06 -7.27
C MET A 160 -3.47 18.73 -8.35
N ASP A 161 -2.56 17.99 -8.99
CA ASP A 161 -1.73 18.48 -10.09
C ASP A 161 -2.59 18.93 -11.28
N VAL A 162 -3.56 18.10 -11.69
CA VAL A 162 -4.55 18.46 -12.72
C VAL A 162 -5.29 19.74 -12.36
N VAL A 163 -5.78 19.89 -11.12
CA VAL A 163 -6.48 21.11 -10.70
C VAL A 163 -5.57 22.34 -10.81
N SER A 164 -4.28 22.21 -10.48
CA SER A 164 -3.30 23.28 -10.61
C SER A 164 -3.05 23.66 -12.08
N LEU A 165 -2.85 22.66 -12.93
CA LEU A 165 -2.59 22.83 -14.37
C LEU A 165 -3.78 23.44 -15.11
N SER A 166 -5.00 22.96 -14.81
CA SER A 166 -6.21 23.52 -15.39
C SER A 166 -6.41 24.97 -14.98
N ARG A 167 -6.08 25.37 -13.74
CA ARG A 167 -6.12 26.78 -13.31
C ARG A 167 -5.12 27.65 -14.05
N LYS A 168 -3.90 27.15 -14.30
CA LYS A 168 -2.89 27.88 -15.07
C LYS A 168 -3.31 28.12 -16.52
N ARG A 169 -3.98 27.16 -17.16
CA ARG A 169 -4.43 27.31 -18.56
C ARG A 169 -5.56 28.30 -18.78
N VAL A 170 -6.32 28.61 -17.74
CA VAL A 170 -7.29 29.71 -17.78
C VAL A 170 -6.55 31.07 -17.85
N LEU A 171 -5.28 31.11 -17.43
CA LEU A 171 -4.41 32.27 -17.35
C LEU A 171 -3.20 32.10 -18.30
N ASP A 172 -3.38 32.28 -19.60
CA ASP A 172 -2.26 32.23 -20.56
C ASP A 172 -1.71 33.65 -20.78
N ALA A 173 -0.40 33.81 -20.61
CA ALA A 173 0.32 35.04 -20.95
C ALA A 173 1.19 34.74 -22.17
N GLU A 174 0.95 35.46 -23.26
CA GLU A 174 1.72 35.36 -24.49
C GLU A 174 2.58 36.60 -24.67
N VAL A 175 3.86 36.41 -24.96
CA VAL A 175 4.82 37.49 -25.23
C VAL A 175 5.25 37.38 -26.68
N GLN A 176 4.93 38.38 -27.48
CA GLN A 176 5.33 38.45 -28.88
C GLN A 176 6.31 39.60 -29.09
N GLN A 177 7.44 39.32 -29.72
CA GLN A 177 8.34 40.36 -30.20
C GLN A 177 7.88 40.82 -31.59
N THR A 178 7.61 42.10 -31.73
CA THR A 178 7.29 42.75 -33.01
C THR A 178 8.43 43.70 -33.41
N PRO A 179 8.52 44.11 -34.69
CA PRO A 179 9.54 45.07 -35.13
C PRO A 179 9.49 46.41 -34.39
N GLU A 180 8.35 46.74 -33.77
CA GLU A 180 8.11 47.99 -33.03
C GLU A 180 8.33 47.85 -31.51
N GLY A 181 8.54 46.65 -30.98
CA GLY A 181 8.79 46.44 -29.55
C GLY A 181 8.41 45.06 -29.02
N VAL A 182 8.30 44.93 -27.70
CA VAL A 182 7.81 43.71 -27.04
C VAL A 182 6.36 43.92 -26.61
N GLU A 183 5.45 43.10 -27.14
CA GLU A 183 4.04 43.13 -26.78
C GLU A 183 3.73 42.02 -25.77
N PHE A 184 3.14 42.39 -24.63
CA PHE A 184 2.66 41.47 -23.61
C PHE A 184 1.14 41.34 -23.72
N ARG A 185 0.64 40.15 -24.05
CA ARG A 185 -0.79 39.84 -24.07
C ARG A 185 -1.14 38.86 -22.95
N LEU A 186 -1.98 39.32 -22.02
CA LEU A 186 -2.62 38.46 -21.03
C LEU A 186 -3.95 37.98 -21.61
N ASN A 187 -4.00 36.71 -21.99
CA ASN A 187 -5.17 36.07 -22.53
C ASN A 187 -5.90 35.34 -21.42
N PHE A 188 -7.07 35.87 -21.08
CA PHE A 188 -8.01 35.17 -20.25
C PHE A 188 -8.96 34.38 -21.15
N ARG A 189 -8.92 33.06 -21.07
CA ARG A 189 -9.94 32.21 -21.70
C ARG A 189 -11.06 32.02 -20.68
N PHE A 190 -12.16 32.77 -20.86
CA PHE A 190 -13.41 32.59 -20.11
C PHE A 190 -14.49 31.95 -20.99
#